data_AF-A0A1G4JNW8-F1
#
_entry.id   AF-A0A1G4JNW8-F1
#
_cell.length_a   1.000
_cell.length_b   1.000
_cell.length_c   1.000
_cell.angle_alpha   90.00
_cell.angle_beta   90.00
_cell.angle_gamma   90.00
#
_symmetry.space_group_name_H-M   'P 1'
#
loop_
_entity.id
_entity.type
_entity.pdbx_description
1 polymer ?
#
loop_
_entity_poly.entity_id
_entity_poly.type
_entity_poly.pdbx_seq_one_letter_code
_entity_poly.pdbx_strand_id
1 'polypeptide(L)'
;MALHPEEHCIQAKRIAHQDPIMSIQESIPDSATLRHLQNASNAFSEYLNAYIEALNKYIGHQRRVSTLRFERATLIKHVKKLRFFNEQLVAMNLSQEERFQDNSLELVVSSFGSFFIRCLEVIDLLNYYLTQALKNETISKTLNKDLVVSDPCIVVIENVYRHFVKFTQWMLEAINLHDATLTIEVLQFARKCAQEDGIDTEETSDILLQEVGIVEDTFEYTLLLEEWCMVLDGQHEDLTRAFDLETERWSQIFEQRK
;
A
#
# COMPACT_ATOMS: atom_id res chain seq x y z
N MET A 1 -14.46 -7.22 39.33
CA MET A 1 -15.20 -8.20 38.50
C MET A 1 -16.42 -7.49 37.94
N ALA A 2 -16.44 -7.28 36.62
CA ALA A 2 -17.49 -6.79 35.72
C ALA A 2 -16.76 -5.96 34.65
N LEU A 3 -16.20 -6.62 33.63
CA LEU A 3 -16.80 -7.02 32.34
C LEU A 3 -16.87 -5.84 31.36
N HIS A 4 -16.00 -5.94 30.34
CA HIS A 4 -15.90 -5.14 29.13
C HIS A 4 -17.17 -5.29 28.27
N PRO A 5 -17.58 -4.27 27.51
CA PRO A 5 -18.61 -4.41 26.49
C PRO A 5 -18.02 -5.03 25.22
N GLU A 6 -18.74 -6.05 24.75
CA GLU A 6 -18.46 -6.92 23.62
C GLU A 6 -18.61 -6.21 22.26
N GLU A 7 -17.76 -6.69 21.36
CA GLU A 7 -17.77 -6.62 19.90
C GLU A 7 -19.18 -6.79 19.30
N HIS A 8 -19.59 -5.84 18.45
CA HIS A 8 -20.76 -6.01 17.60
C HIS A 8 -20.34 -6.58 16.24
N CYS A 9 -20.47 -7.89 16.13
CA CYS A 9 -20.47 -8.67 14.89
C CYS A 9 -21.73 -8.31 14.07
N ILE A 10 -21.56 -7.86 12.83
CA ILE A 10 -22.67 -7.59 11.89
C ILE A 10 -22.94 -8.91 11.13
N GLN A 11 -24.01 -9.62 11.50
CA GLN A 11 -24.52 -10.79 10.76
C GLN A 11 -25.94 -10.56 10.22
N ALA A 12 -26.03 -10.61 8.90
CA ALA A 12 -27.08 -11.08 7.98
C ALA A 12 -28.59 -10.93 8.33
N LYS A 13 -29.32 -10.28 7.42
CA LYS A 13 -30.74 -10.57 7.13
C LYS A 13 -30.99 -10.61 5.62
N ARG A 14 -31.27 -11.81 5.07
CA ARG A 14 -31.84 -11.98 3.72
C ARG A 14 -33.34 -11.69 3.72
N ILE A 15 -33.79 -10.83 2.82
CA ILE A 15 -35.15 -10.86 2.26
C ILE A 15 -35.03 -10.78 0.74
N ALA A 16 -35.55 -11.80 0.07
CA ALA A 16 -35.58 -11.89 -1.39
C ALA A 16 -36.75 -11.07 -1.96
N HIS A 17 -36.46 -10.15 -2.87
CA HIS A 17 -37.39 -9.79 -3.95
C HIS A 17 -36.62 -9.38 -5.22
N GLN A 18 -37.12 -9.89 -6.35
CA GLN A 18 -36.55 -9.84 -7.69
C GLN A 18 -36.87 -8.49 -8.37
N ASP A 19 -35.81 -7.73 -8.61
CA ASP A 19 -35.56 -7.01 -9.87
C ASP A 19 -34.23 -7.55 -10.42
N PRO A 20 -33.87 -7.44 -11.71
CA PRO A 20 -32.53 -7.80 -12.15
C PRO A 20 -31.57 -6.76 -11.54
N ILE A 21 -31.09 -7.06 -10.34
CA ILE A 21 -30.06 -6.28 -9.64
C ILE A 21 -28.86 -6.29 -10.59
N MET A 22 -28.60 -5.17 -11.26
CA MET A 22 -27.34 -4.98 -11.98
C MET A 22 -26.22 -5.36 -11.01
N SER A 23 -25.34 -6.26 -11.42
CA SER A 23 -24.20 -6.60 -10.57
C SER A 23 -23.41 -5.32 -10.30
N ILE A 24 -22.87 -5.17 -9.09
CA ILE A 24 -22.09 -3.98 -8.73
C ILE A 24 -20.94 -3.71 -9.73
N GLN A 25 -20.41 -4.78 -10.33
CA GLN A 25 -19.41 -4.74 -11.40
C GLN A 25 -19.86 -3.94 -12.62
N GLU A 26 -21.10 -4.14 -13.05
CA GLU A 26 -21.71 -3.48 -14.22
C GLU A 26 -22.28 -2.09 -13.88
N SER A 27 -22.31 -1.70 -12.60
CA SER A 27 -22.78 -0.39 -12.19
C SER A 27 -21.86 0.73 -12.72
N ILE A 28 -22.47 1.86 -13.08
CA ILE A 28 -21.72 3.07 -13.42
C ILE A 28 -21.38 3.78 -12.10
N PRO A 29 -20.10 4.02 -11.79
CA PRO A 29 -19.70 4.69 -10.56
C PRO A 29 -20.26 6.11 -10.54
N ASP A 30 -20.83 6.51 -9.41
CA ASP A 30 -21.28 7.88 -9.23
C ASP A 30 -20.09 8.84 -9.02
N SER A 31 -20.37 10.14 -9.05
CA SER A 31 -19.33 11.16 -8.87
C SER A 31 -18.62 11.07 -7.52
N ALA A 32 -19.28 10.54 -6.49
CA ALA A 32 -18.68 10.33 -5.18
C ALA A 32 -17.67 9.19 -5.23
N THR A 33 -18.05 8.04 -5.79
CA THR A 33 -17.18 6.88 -6.00
C THR A 33 -15.91 7.30 -6.76
N LEU A 34 -16.06 8.01 -7.88
CA LEU A 34 -14.91 8.48 -8.68
C LEU A 34 -14.00 9.42 -7.90
N ARG A 35 -14.56 10.30 -7.07
CA ARG A 35 -13.79 11.18 -6.19
C ARG A 35 -13.00 10.39 -5.15
N HIS A 36 -13.62 9.40 -4.49
CA HIS A 36 -12.91 8.61 -3.48
C HIS A 36 -11.86 7.68 -4.11
N LEU A 37 -12.09 7.16 -5.33
CA LEU A 37 -11.05 6.46 -6.09
C LEU A 37 -9.87 7.39 -6.43
N GLN A 38 -10.14 8.66 -6.73
CA GLN A 38 -9.09 9.66 -6.93
C GLN A 38 -8.33 9.93 -5.65
N ASN A 39 -9.02 9.99 -4.51
CA ASN A 39 -8.37 10.13 -3.20
C ASN A 39 -7.45 8.94 -2.90
N ALA A 40 -7.87 7.71 -3.20
CA ALA A 40 -7.00 6.54 -3.08
C ALA A 40 -5.75 6.64 -3.97
N SER A 41 -5.91 7.13 -5.22
CA SER A 41 -4.76 7.42 -6.10
C SER A 41 -3.81 8.45 -5.51
N ASN A 42 -4.35 9.51 -4.89
CA ASN A 42 -3.57 10.54 -4.21
C ASN A 42 -2.84 9.94 -3.00
N ALA A 43 -3.47 9.07 -2.22
CA ALA A 43 -2.81 8.38 -1.10
C ALA A 43 -1.63 7.50 -1.57
N PHE A 44 -1.76 6.81 -2.72
CA PHE A 44 -0.63 6.12 -3.34
C PHE A 44 0.46 7.09 -3.80
N SER A 45 0.09 8.25 -4.33
CA SER A 45 1.05 9.29 -4.72
C SER A 45 1.85 9.80 -3.52
N GLU A 46 1.17 10.07 -2.40
CA GLU A 46 1.78 10.49 -1.15
C GLU A 46 2.69 9.40 -0.57
N TYR A 47 2.24 8.14 -0.60
CA TYR A 47 3.04 6.98 -0.19
C TYR A 47 4.36 6.90 -0.98
N LEU A 48 4.30 7.02 -2.31
CA LEU A 48 5.50 7.06 -3.15
C LEU A 48 6.38 8.28 -2.86
N ASN A 49 5.77 9.45 -2.63
CA ASN A 49 6.49 10.68 -2.37
C ASN A 49 7.28 10.60 -1.04
N ALA A 50 6.71 10.03 0.01
CA ALA A 50 7.39 9.80 1.28
C ALA A 50 8.70 9.00 1.10
N TYR A 51 8.67 7.91 0.33
CA TYR A 51 9.88 7.17 -0.04
C TYR A 51 10.86 8.01 -0.85
N ILE A 52 10.37 8.74 -1.86
CA ILE A 52 11.22 9.55 -2.73
C ILE A 52 12.00 10.58 -1.91
N GLU A 53 11.33 11.29 -1.00
CA GLU A 53 11.95 12.30 -0.15
C GLU A 53 12.98 11.71 0.81
N ALA A 54 12.61 10.66 1.55
CA ALA A 54 13.49 9.99 2.49
C ALA A 54 14.72 9.41 1.79
N LEU A 55 14.53 8.74 0.66
CA LEU A 55 15.61 8.13 -0.11
C LEU A 55 16.51 9.16 -0.78
N ASN A 56 15.98 10.31 -1.23
CA ASN A 56 16.82 11.39 -1.75
C ASN A 56 17.80 11.89 -0.68
N LYS A 57 17.34 12.10 0.55
CA LYS A 57 18.19 12.47 1.69
C LYS A 57 19.21 11.36 1.96
N TYR A 58 18.76 10.10 2.03
CA TYR A 58 19.61 8.93 2.25
C TYR A 58 20.73 8.75 1.21
N ILE A 59 20.39 8.86 -0.08
CA ILE A 59 21.33 8.86 -1.22
C ILE A 59 22.35 10.00 -1.11
N GLY A 60 21.93 11.14 -0.55
CA GLY A 60 22.80 12.26 -0.21
C GLY A 60 23.86 11.88 0.82
N HIS A 61 23.47 11.23 1.92
CA HIS A 61 24.41 10.76 2.95
C HIS A 61 25.34 9.67 2.42
N GLN A 62 24.82 8.69 1.66
CA GLN A 62 25.62 7.62 1.05
C GLN A 62 26.73 8.15 0.11
N ARG A 63 26.59 9.35 -0.46
CA ARG A 63 27.65 9.97 -1.28
C ARG A 63 28.97 10.14 -0.52
N ARG A 64 28.91 10.30 0.81
CA ARG A 64 30.08 10.46 1.68
C ARG A 64 30.73 9.13 2.06
N VAL A 65 30.15 7.99 1.67
CA VAL A 65 30.62 6.65 2.00
C VAL A 65 31.01 5.92 0.71
N SER A 66 32.29 6.01 0.35
CA SER A 66 32.81 5.52 -0.95
C SER A 66 32.60 4.01 -1.18
N THR A 67 32.55 3.23 -0.11
CA THR A 67 32.32 1.78 -0.16
C THR A 67 30.90 1.41 -0.60
N LEU A 68 29.93 2.33 -0.47
CA LEU A 68 28.52 2.12 -0.83
C LEU A 68 28.12 2.72 -2.19
N ARG A 69 29.10 3.00 -3.06
CA ARG A 69 28.86 3.71 -4.33
C ARG A 69 27.91 2.98 -5.29
N PHE A 70 27.91 1.65 -5.27
CA PHE A 70 27.11 0.84 -6.19
C PHE A 70 25.70 0.65 -5.66
N GLU A 71 25.57 0.43 -4.35
CA GLU A 71 24.31 0.41 -3.61
C GLU A 71 23.54 1.71 -3.79
N ARG A 72 24.26 2.84 -3.69
CA ARG A 72 23.71 4.16 -3.97
C ARG A 72 23.16 4.27 -5.40
N ALA A 73 23.86 3.69 -6.39
CA ALA A 73 23.38 3.71 -7.78
C ALA A 73 22.10 2.87 -7.95
N THR A 74 22.00 1.73 -7.25
CA THR A 74 20.78 0.91 -7.20
C THR A 74 19.62 1.68 -6.59
N LEU A 75 19.79 2.34 -5.44
CA LEU A 75 18.74 3.17 -4.85
C LEU A 75 18.31 4.32 -5.76
N ILE A 76 19.24 4.98 -6.46
CA ILE A 76 18.89 6.00 -7.47
C ILE A 76 17.98 5.42 -8.55
N LYS A 77 18.18 4.17 -8.96
CA LYS A 77 17.33 3.51 -9.96
C LYS A 77 15.92 3.27 -9.41
N HIS A 78 15.79 2.82 -8.16
CA HIS A 78 14.49 2.69 -7.50
C HIS A 78 13.78 4.04 -7.39
N VAL A 79 14.44 5.06 -6.85
CA VAL A 79 13.86 6.41 -6.71
C VAL A 79 13.38 6.97 -8.06
N LYS A 80 14.14 6.77 -9.15
CA LYS A 80 13.69 7.17 -10.49
C LYS A 80 12.42 6.44 -10.93
N LYS A 81 12.27 5.16 -10.59
CA LYS A 81 11.07 4.38 -10.90
C LYS A 81 9.87 4.86 -10.07
N LEU A 82 10.06 5.12 -8.77
CA LEU A 82 9.02 5.67 -7.91
C LEU A 82 8.55 7.04 -8.39
N ARG A 83 9.48 7.93 -8.79
CA ARG A 83 9.13 9.24 -9.37
C ARG A 83 8.29 9.09 -10.64
N PHE A 84 8.68 8.19 -11.54
CA PHE A 84 7.90 7.91 -12.73
C PHE A 84 6.49 7.45 -12.39
N PHE A 85 6.32 6.53 -11.43
CA PHE A 85 4.99 6.10 -10.99
C PHE A 85 4.19 7.25 -10.37
N ASN A 86 4.84 8.05 -9.53
CA ASN A 86 4.21 9.21 -8.89
C ASN A 86 3.70 10.23 -9.91
N GLU A 87 4.51 10.53 -10.93
CA GLU A 87 4.10 11.41 -12.05
C GLU A 87 2.88 10.87 -12.80
N GLN A 88 2.77 9.55 -12.98
CA GLN A 88 1.60 8.94 -13.61
C GLN A 88 0.35 9.00 -12.74
N LEU A 89 0.48 8.81 -11.41
CA LEU A 89 -0.65 8.92 -10.47
C LEU A 89 -1.18 10.35 -10.40
N VAL A 90 -0.28 11.34 -10.32
CA VAL A 90 -0.66 12.77 -10.29
C VAL A 90 -1.30 13.20 -11.60
N ALA A 91 -0.87 12.65 -12.74
CA ALA A 91 -1.45 12.94 -14.04
C ALA A 91 -2.83 12.30 -14.25
N MET A 92 -3.17 11.26 -13.48
CA MET A 92 -4.43 10.55 -13.57
C MET A 92 -5.55 11.38 -12.94
N ASN A 93 -6.56 11.75 -13.72
CA ASN A 93 -7.68 12.56 -13.24
C ASN A 93 -9.02 11.91 -13.62
N LEU A 94 -9.55 11.12 -12.69
CA LEU A 94 -10.82 10.39 -12.83
C LEU A 94 -12.01 11.29 -13.13
N SER A 95 -12.01 12.51 -12.59
CA SER A 95 -13.14 13.43 -12.75
C SER A 95 -13.16 14.10 -14.12
N GLN A 96 -12.06 14.07 -14.88
CA GLN A 96 -11.94 14.74 -16.18
C GLN A 96 -11.79 13.79 -17.36
N GLU A 97 -11.47 12.53 -17.11
CA GLU A 97 -11.26 11.54 -18.16
C GLU A 97 -12.59 10.86 -18.54
N GLU A 98 -13.13 11.17 -19.72
CA GLU A 98 -14.38 10.61 -20.26
C GLU A 98 -14.41 9.06 -20.20
N ARG A 99 -13.25 8.41 -20.31
CA ARG A 99 -13.10 6.96 -20.19
C ARG A 99 -13.43 6.38 -18.81
N PHE A 100 -13.77 7.17 -17.80
CA PHE A 100 -14.16 6.65 -16.49
C PHE A 100 -15.58 7.03 -16.07
N GLN A 101 -16.21 7.99 -16.75
CA GLN A 101 -17.54 8.48 -16.37
C GLN A 101 -18.67 7.56 -16.89
N ASP A 102 -18.48 6.97 -18.07
CA ASP A 102 -19.51 6.13 -18.72
C ASP A 102 -19.17 4.63 -18.67
N ASN A 103 -18.10 4.25 -17.98
CA ASN A 103 -17.64 2.87 -17.90
C ASN A 103 -18.07 2.19 -16.60
N SER A 104 -18.14 0.87 -16.65
CA SER A 104 -18.50 0.05 -15.50
C SER A 104 -17.45 0.19 -14.38
N LEU A 105 -17.91 0.05 -13.13
CA LEU A 105 -17.06 0.11 -11.95
C LEU A 105 -15.92 -0.90 -12.05
N GLU A 106 -16.18 -2.10 -12.58
CA GLU A 106 -15.15 -3.12 -12.86
C GLU A 106 -14.00 -2.58 -13.73
N LEU A 107 -14.30 -1.88 -14.83
CA LEU A 107 -13.27 -1.37 -15.74
C LEU A 107 -12.43 -0.27 -15.07
N VAL A 108 -13.08 0.59 -14.29
CA VAL A 108 -12.39 1.64 -13.53
C VAL A 108 -11.49 0.99 -12.49
N VAL A 109 -12.05 0.16 -11.60
CA VAL A 109 -11.33 -0.48 -10.50
C VAL A 109 -10.19 -1.38 -10.99
N SER A 110 -10.38 -2.17 -12.05
CA SER A 110 -9.33 -3.00 -12.64
C SER A 110 -8.15 -2.19 -13.17
N SER A 111 -8.43 -1.05 -13.82
CA SER A 111 -7.39 -0.14 -14.34
C SER A 111 -6.52 0.42 -13.22
N PHE A 112 -7.15 0.82 -12.10
CA PHE A 112 -6.47 1.32 -10.92
C PHE A 112 -5.71 0.22 -10.19
N GLY A 113 -6.37 -0.90 -9.93
CA GLY A 113 -5.79 -2.08 -9.29
C GLY A 113 -4.54 -2.54 -10.01
N SER A 114 -4.57 -2.63 -11.35
CA SER A 114 -3.38 -2.97 -12.14
C SER A 114 -2.21 -2.00 -11.95
N PHE A 115 -2.46 -0.71 -11.79
CA PHE A 115 -1.41 0.27 -11.52
C PHE A 115 -0.91 0.21 -10.08
N PHE A 116 -1.81 0.07 -9.10
CA PHE A 116 -1.47 -0.07 -7.69
C PHE A 116 -0.64 -1.33 -7.42
N ILE A 117 -1.04 -2.47 -7.98
CA ILE A 117 -0.28 -3.73 -7.91
C ILE A 117 1.15 -3.51 -8.43
N ARG A 118 1.31 -2.89 -9.61
CA ARG A 118 2.66 -2.60 -10.16
C ARG A 118 3.50 -1.71 -9.25
N CYS A 119 2.89 -0.76 -8.54
CA CYS A 119 3.58 0.05 -7.55
C CYS A 119 4.01 -0.80 -6.36
N LEU A 120 3.10 -1.61 -5.81
CA LEU A 120 3.33 -2.45 -4.64
C LEU A 120 4.41 -3.49 -4.88
N GLU A 121 4.42 -4.15 -6.03
CA GLU A 121 5.47 -5.13 -6.36
C GLU A 121 6.86 -4.48 -6.44
N VAL A 122 6.95 -3.25 -6.95
CA VAL A 122 8.23 -2.51 -6.97
C VAL A 122 8.64 -2.03 -5.58
N ILE A 123 7.66 -1.65 -4.75
CA ILE A 123 7.89 -1.26 -3.36
C ILE A 123 8.34 -2.47 -2.53
N ASP A 124 7.77 -3.65 -2.75
CA ASP A 124 8.18 -4.87 -2.04
C ASP A 124 9.66 -5.20 -2.31
N LEU A 125 10.06 -5.21 -3.59
CA LEU A 125 11.45 -5.39 -3.99
C LEU A 125 12.38 -4.33 -3.36
N LEU A 126 11.92 -3.08 -3.30
CA LEU A 126 12.66 -2.00 -2.66
C LEU A 126 12.74 -2.20 -1.14
N ASN A 127 11.66 -2.58 -0.48
CA ASN A 127 11.60 -2.81 0.96
C ASN A 127 12.55 -3.92 1.35
N TYR A 128 12.52 -5.06 0.65
CA TYR A 128 13.47 -6.14 0.86
C TYR A 128 14.92 -5.67 0.67
N TYR A 129 15.20 -4.95 -0.41
CA TYR A 129 16.55 -4.42 -0.66
C TYR A 129 17.01 -3.46 0.43
N LEU A 130 16.18 -2.49 0.80
CA LEU A 130 16.51 -1.41 1.74
C LEU A 130 16.67 -1.92 3.18
N THR A 131 15.74 -2.76 3.64
CA THR A 131 15.63 -3.16 5.05
C THR A 131 16.44 -4.40 5.39
N GLN A 132 16.74 -5.26 4.40
CA GLN A 132 17.50 -6.50 4.59
C GLN A 132 18.86 -6.47 3.88
N ALA A 133 18.87 -6.48 2.55
CA ALA A 133 20.10 -6.69 1.78
C ALA A 133 21.09 -5.54 1.98
N LEU A 134 20.64 -4.30 1.83
CA LEU A 134 21.46 -3.10 1.99
C LEU A 134 21.87 -2.87 3.44
N LYS A 135 21.02 -3.22 4.41
CA LYS A 135 21.34 -3.21 5.84
C LYS A 135 22.57 -4.08 6.11
N ASN A 136 22.54 -5.34 5.68
CA ASN A 136 23.64 -6.29 5.87
C ASN A 136 24.92 -5.82 5.16
N GLU A 137 24.78 -5.33 3.93
CA GLU A 137 25.92 -4.83 3.15
C GLU A 137 26.54 -3.58 3.78
N THR A 138 25.73 -2.67 4.31
CA THR A 138 26.18 -1.46 5.01
C THR A 138 26.97 -1.81 6.25
N ILE A 139 26.46 -2.73 7.08
CA ILE A 139 27.15 -3.19 8.29
C ILE A 139 28.49 -3.84 7.92
N SER A 140 28.49 -4.72 6.91
CA SER A 140 29.68 -5.42 6.43
C SER A 140 30.76 -4.46 5.94
N LYS A 141 30.40 -3.48 5.09
CA LYS A 141 31.36 -2.56 4.47
C LYS A 141 31.82 -1.41 5.35
N THR A 142 31.00 -0.99 6.32
CA THR A 142 31.28 0.19 7.16
C THR A 142 31.64 -0.16 8.59
N LEU A 143 31.41 -1.42 9.00
CA LEU A 143 31.63 -1.94 10.34
C LEU A 143 30.88 -1.16 11.44
N ASN A 144 29.75 -0.53 11.07
CA ASN A 144 28.87 0.20 11.99
C ASN A 144 27.41 0.15 11.49
N LYS A 145 26.49 0.75 12.25
CA LYS A 145 25.05 0.76 11.95
C LYS A 145 24.51 2.16 11.63
N ASP A 146 25.39 3.13 11.37
CA ASP A 146 25.03 4.54 11.30
C ASP A 146 24.01 4.84 10.20
N LEU A 147 24.24 4.27 9.01
CA LEU A 147 23.40 4.43 7.82
C LEU A 147 22.35 3.31 7.66
N VAL A 148 22.20 2.43 8.62
CA VAL A 148 21.18 1.37 8.55
C VAL A 148 19.84 1.95 8.95
N VAL A 149 18.75 1.65 8.24
CA VAL A 149 17.39 2.00 8.66
C VAL A 149 17.09 1.33 10.01
N SER A 150 16.59 2.10 10.96
CA SER A 150 16.31 1.57 12.31
C SER A 150 15.17 0.55 12.31
N ASP A 151 15.22 -0.41 13.22
CA ASP A 151 14.19 -1.45 13.34
C ASP A 151 12.78 -0.86 13.58
N PRO A 152 12.57 0.22 14.39
CA PRO A 152 11.28 0.88 14.48
C PRO A 152 10.75 1.41 13.14
N CYS A 153 11.62 1.97 12.29
CA CYS A 153 11.22 2.43 10.97
C CYS A 153 10.89 1.27 10.03
N ILE A 154 11.64 0.16 10.10
CA ILE A 154 11.34 -1.06 9.34
C ILE A 154 9.94 -1.60 9.66
N VAL A 155 9.56 -1.63 10.94
CA VAL A 155 8.21 -2.05 11.36
C VAL A 155 7.13 -1.17 10.74
N VAL A 156 7.34 0.15 10.69
CA VAL A 156 6.39 1.08 10.04
C VAL A 156 6.33 0.84 8.53
N ILE A 157 7.47 0.68 7.86
CA ILE A 157 7.55 0.35 6.43
C ILE A 157 6.72 -0.90 6.10
N GLU A 158 6.91 -1.98 6.87
CA GLU A 158 6.22 -3.25 6.69
C GLU A 158 4.71 -3.12 6.97
N ASN A 159 4.34 -2.43 8.04
CA ASN A 159 2.93 -2.20 8.40
C ASN A 159 2.19 -1.42 7.31
N VAL A 160 2.77 -0.31 6.86
CA VAL A 160 2.16 0.56 5.84
C VAL A 160 2.04 -0.21 4.54
N TYR A 161 3.08 -0.93 4.10
CA TYR A 161 3.01 -1.78 2.91
C TYR A 161 1.85 -2.78 2.98
N ARG A 162 1.68 -3.49 4.10
CA ARG A 162 0.58 -4.45 4.29
C ARG A 162 -0.80 -3.81 4.20
N HIS A 163 -0.97 -2.59 4.70
CA HIS A 163 -2.25 -1.87 4.59
C HIS A 163 -2.56 -1.47 3.15
N PHE A 164 -1.57 -0.98 2.39
CA PHE A 164 -1.77 -0.68 0.97
C PHE A 164 -2.04 -1.94 0.13
N VAL A 165 -1.40 -3.06 0.46
CA VAL A 165 -1.71 -4.38 -0.12
C VAL A 165 -3.15 -4.79 0.21
N LYS A 166 -3.56 -4.67 1.49
CA LYS A 166 -4.91 -5.03 1.92
C LYS A 166 -5.98 -4.17 1.27
N PHE A 167 -5.75 -2.86 1.19
CA PHE A 167 -6.63 -1.94 0.48
C PHE A 167 -6.79 -2.34 -0.98
N THR A 168 -5.69 -2.68 -1.67
CA THR A 168 -5.74 -3.10 -3.09
C THR A 168 -6.48 -4.43 -3.25
N GLN A 169 -6.30 -5.38 -2.32
CA GLN A 169 -7.10 -6.60 -2.26
C GLN A 169 -8.58 -6.26 -2.11
N TRP A 170 -8.93 -5.45 -1.11
CA TRP A 170 -10.30 -5.05 -0.82
C TRP A 170 -10.96 -4.36 -2.02
N MET A 171 -10.27 -3.41 -2.64
CA MET A 171 -10.77 -2.63 -3.77
C MET A 171 -11.24 -3.53 -4.93
N LEU A 172 -10.53 -4.64 -5.16
CA LEU A 172 -10.85 -5.64 -6.20
C LEU A 172 -11.89 -6.66 -5.71
N GLU A 173 -11.64 -7.31 -4.57
CA GLU A 173 -12.45 -8.43 -4.08
C GLU A 173 -13.84 -7.98 -3.57
N ALA A 174 -13.98 -6.74 -3.09
CA ALA A 174 -15.26 -6.21 -2.60
C ALA A 174 -16.32 -6.13 -3.72
N ILE A 175 -15.90 -5.87 -4.96
CA ILE A 175 -16.78 -5.91 -6.14
C ILE A 175 -16.81 -7.29 -6.80
N ASN A 176 -16.34 -8.33 -6.09
CA ASN A 176 -16.24 -9.71 -6.59
C ASN A 176 -15.35 -9.85 -7.85
N LEU A 177 -14.35 -8.98 -8.01
CA LEU A 177 -13.42 -9.03 -9.16
C LEU A 177 -12.26 -9.99 -8.87
N HIS A 178 -12.36 -11.19 -9.45
CA HIS A 178 -11.34 -12.23 -9.33
C HIS A 178 -10.62 -12.46 -10.67
N ASP A 179 -9.63 -11.60 -10.97
CA ASP A 179 -8.76 -11.74 -12.13
C ASP A 179 -7.40 -12.29 -11.69
N ALA A 180 -6.97 -13.42 -12.27
CA ALA A 180 -5.68 -14.04 -11.98
C ALA A 180 -4.48 -13.14 -12.31
N THR A 181 -4.66 -12.17 -13.22
CA THR A 181 -3.65 -11.17 -13.60
C THR A 181 -3.60 -9.97 -12.65
N LEU A 182 -4.61 -9.81 -11.78
CA LEU A 182 -4.69 -8.77 -10.75
C LEU A 182 -4.42 -9.36 -9.36
N THR A 183 -3.31 -10.06 -9.24
CA THR A 183 -2.86 -10.67 -7.98
C THR A 183 -1.58 -10.00 -7.49
N ILE A 184 -1.40 -9.96 -6.16
CA ILE A 184 -0.19 -9.47 -5.49
C ILE A 184 0.57 -10.68 -4.95
N GLU A 185 1.88 -10.75 -5.20
CA GLU A 185 2.73 -11.89 -4.83
C GLU A 185 2.60 -12.23 -3.34
N VAL A 186 2.74 -11.23 -2.47
CA VAL A 186 2.70 -11.43 -1.01
C VAL A 186 1.36 -12.00 -0.52
N LEU A 187 0.25 -11.64 -1.15
CA LEU A 187 -1.08 -12.19 -0.81
C LEU A 187 -1.19 -13.66 -1.21
N GLN A 188 -0.75 -14.00 -2.43
CA GLN A 188 -0.78 -15.37 -2.93
C GLN A 188 0.14 -16.27 -2.10
N PHE A 189 1.31 -15.76 -1.75
CA PHE A 189 2.24 -16.45 -0.88
C PHE A 189 1.64 -16.69 0.52
N ALA A 190 1.09 -15.66 1.15
CA ALA A 190 0.45 -15.79 2.46
C ALA A 190 -0.68 -16.82 2.46
N ARG A 191 -1.59 -16.75 1.48
CA ARG A 191 -2.70 -17.71 1.31
C ARG A 191 -2.21 -19.14 1.14
N LYS A 192 -1.16 -19.33 0.33
CA LYS A 192 -0.57 -20.65 0.12
C LYS A 192 0.05 -21.21 1.41
N CYS A 193 0.80 -20.40 2.16
CA CYS A 193 1.36 -20.82 3.44
C CYS A 193 0.26 -21.17 4.45
N ALA A 194 -0.79 -20.35 4.56
CA ALA A 194 -1.92 -20.63 5.43
C ALA A 194 -2.61 -21.97 5.10
N GLN A 195 -2.78 -22.28 3.80
CA GLN A 195 -3.32 -23.55 3.33
C GLN A 195 -2.42 -24.74 3.68
N GLU A 196 -1.10 -24.59 3.50
CA GLU A 196 -0.12 -25.64 3.83
C GLU A 196 -0.04 -25.90 5.35
N ASP A 197 -0.17 -24.84 6.15
CA ASP A 197 -0.11 -24.89 7.61
C ASP A 197 -1.45 -25.23 8.28
N GLY A 198 -2.54 -25.32 7.49
CA GLY A 198 -3.89 -25.58 7.99
C GLY A 198 -4.44 -24.47 8.88
N ILE A 199 -4.03 -23.23 8.65
CA ILE A 199 -4.49 -22.05 9.39
C ILE A 199 -5.92 -21.72 8.95
N ASP A 200 -6.80 -21.54 9.93
CA ASP A 200 -8.15 -21.05 9.69
C ASP A 200 -8.10 -19.55 9.33
N THR A 201 -8.56 -19.22 8.13
CA THR A 201 -8.62 -17.84 7.64
C THR A 201 -9.73 -17.03 8.31
N GLU A 202 -10.70 -17.68 8.95
CA GLU A 202 -11.79 -17.01 9.69
C GLU A 202 -11.32 -16.46 11.05
N GLU A 203 -10.29 -17.06 11.67
CA GLU A 203 -9.79 -16.68 13.01
C GLU A 203 -8.36 -16.10 13.00
N THR A 204 -7.88 -15.63 11.84
CA THR A 204 -6.49 -15.14 11.70
C THR A 204 -6.30 -13.68 12.12
N SER A 205 -5.23 -13.41 12.86
CA SER A 205 -4.76 -12.04 13.15
C SER A 205 -3.96 -11.41 12.00
N ASP A 206 -3.64 -12.17 10.95
CA ASP A 206 -2.92 -11.64 9.80
C ASP A 206 -3.87 -10.91 8.85
N ILE A 207 -3.70 -9.58 8.75
CA ILE A 207 -4.48 -8.70 7.86
C ILE A 207 -4.53 -9.20 6.40
N LEU A 208 -3.47 -9.86 5.91
CA LEU A 208 -3.39 -10.37 4.54
C LEU A 208 -4.23 -11.63 4.31
N LEU A 209 -4.53 -12.37 5.37
CA LEU A 209 -5.30 -13.62 5.33
C LEU A 209 -6.79 -13.40 5.59
N GLN A 210 -7.17 -12.27 6.19
CA GLN A 210 -8.58 -11.94 6.42
C GLN A 210 -9.35 -11.88 5.10
N GLU A 211 -10.55 -12.45 5.07
CA GLU A 211 -11.41 -12.42 3.89
C GLU A 211 -11.96 -11.01 3.63
N VAL A 212 -12.27 -10.73 2.36
CA VAL A 212 -12.94 -9.50 1.95
C VAL A 212 -14.40 -9.82 1.68
N GLY A 213 -15.30 -9.16 2.40
CA GLY A 213 -16.73 -9.26 2.11
C GLY A 213 -17.10 -8.59 0.79
N ILE A 214 -17.98 -9.22 0.03
CA ILE A 214 -18.56 -8.63 -1.19
C ILE A 214 -19.60 -7.58 -0.75
N VAL A 215 -19.49 -6.38 -1.29
CA VAL A 215 -20.45 -5.29 -1.03
C VAL A 215 -21.73 -5.48 -1.83
N GLU A 216 -22.84 -5.03 -1.27
CA GLU A 216 -24.18 -5.16 -1.84
C GLU A 216 -24.40 -4.22 -3.02
N ASP A 217 -23.92 -2.97 -2.92
CA ASP A 217 -24.12 -1.93 -3.92
C ASP A 217 -23.00 -0.87 -3.95
N THR A 218 -23.09 0.03 -4.94
CA THR A 218 -22.13 1.13 -5.13
C THR A 218 -22.13 2.11 -3.96
N PHE A 219 -23.23 2.24 -3.22
CA PHE A 219 -23.32 3.13 -2.07
C PHE A 219 -22.48 2.59 -0.90
N GLU A 220 -22.64 1.30 -0.57
CA GLU A 220 -21.80 0.62 0.43
C GLU A 220 -20.32 0.67 0.01
N TYR A 221 -20.02 0.39 -1.26
CA TYR A 221 -18.66 0.49 -1.79
C TYR A 221 -18.05 1.88 -1.55
N THR A 222 -18.82 2.93 -1.81
CA THR A 222 -18.37 4.32 -1.66
C THR A 222 -18.08 4.66 -0.21
N LEU A 223 -18.95 4.24 0.72
CA LEU A 223 -18.75 4.48 2.15
C LEU A 223 -17.47 3.78 2.66
N LEU A 224 -17.30 2.51 2.32
CA LEU A 224 -16.10 1.77 2.72
C LEU A 224 -14.84 2.29 2.03
N LEU A 225 -14.94 2.78 0.79
CA LEU A 225 -13.83 3.42 0.08
C LEU A 225 -13.38 4.70 0.78
N GLU A 226 -14.32 5.50 1.28
CA GLU A 226 -14.03 6.70 2.08
C GLU A 226 -13.30 6.33 3.38
N GLU A 227 -13.79 5.32 4.11
CA GLU A 227 -13.14 4.83 5.33
C GLU A 227 -11.71 4.33 5.05
N TRP A 228 -11.51 3.59 3.97
CA TRP A 228 -10.19 3.15 3.54
C TRP A 228 -9.26 4.31 3.22
N CYS A 229 -9.75 5.37 2.57
CA CYS A 229 -8.92 6.56 2.33
C CYS A 229 -8.41 7.15 3.65
N MET A 230 -9.26 7.24 4.67
CA MET A 230 -8.84 7.72 6.00
C MET A 230 -7.78 6.81 6.65
N VAL A 231 -7.91 5.49 6.49
CA VAL A 231 -6.89 4.53 6.96
C VAL A 231 -5.57 4.76 6.25
N LEU A 232 -5.57 4.89 4.91
CA LEU A 232 -4.36 5.11 4.12
C LEU A 232 -3.68 6.44 4.47
N ASP A 233 -4.44 7.51 4.70
CA ASP A 233 -3.91 8.80 5.15
C ASP A 233 -3.18 8.66 6.49
N GLY A 234 -3.77 7.96 7.45
CA GLY A 234 -3.12 7.66 8.74
C GLY A 234 -1.84 6.84 8.57
N GLN A 235 -1.83 5.85 7.69
CA GLN A 235 -0.63 5.07 7.37
C GLN A 235 0.47 5.93 6.73
N HIS A 236 0.09 6.85 5.85
CA HIS A 236 1.02 7.80 5.24
C HIS A 236 1.64 8.74 6.29
N GLU A 237 0.85 9.29 7.21
CA GLU A 237 1.36 10.15 8.29
C GLU A 237 2.39 9.43 9.16
N ASP A 238 2.11 8.18 9.54
CA ASP A 238 3.02 7.37 10.35
C ASP A 238 4.32 7.07 9.60
N LEU A 239 4.26 6.77 8.30
CA LEU A 239 5.43 6.56 7.47
C LEU A 239 6.30 7.81 7.37
N THR A 240 5.68 8.96 7.07
CA THR A 240 6.38 10.24 6.92
C THR A 240 7.07 10.62 8.23
N ARG A 241 6.40 10.45 9.36
CA ARG A 241 6.99 10.66 10.69
C ARG A 241 8.19 9.74 10.93
N ALA A 242 8.08 8.45 10.61
CA ALA A 242 9.17 7.50 10.78
C ALA A 242 10.38 7.84 9.88
N PHE A 243 10.13 8.24 8.63
CA PHE A 243 11.18 8.68 7.72
C PHE A 243 11.85 9.98 8.15
N ASP A 244 11.09 10.96 8.65
CA ASP A 244 11.67 12.21 9.14
C ASP A 244 12.63 11.96 10.30
N LEU A 245 12.21 11.15 11.29
CA LEU A 245 13.07 10.74 12.41
C LEU A 245 14.35 10.04 11.93
N GLU A 246 14.25 9.13 10.96
CA GLU A 246 15.42 8.47 10.39
C GLU A 246 16.35 9.43 9.66
N THR A 247 15.79 10.37 8.89
CA THR A 247 16.59 11.34 8.14
C THR A 247 17.27 12.35 9.06
N GLU A 248 16.64 12.73 10.17
CA GLU A 248 17.25 13.53 11.22
C GLU A 248 18.40 12.77 11.88
N ARG A 249 18.18 11.50 12.25
CA ARG A 249 19.22 10.65 12.84
C ARG A 249 20.45 10.53 11.93
N TRP A 250 20.26 10.29 10.63
CA TRP A 250 21.38 10.29 9.69
C TRP A 250 22.08 11.64 9.62
N SER A 251 21.33 12.73 9.60
CA SER A 251 21.90 14.08 9.55
C SER A 251 22.80 14.37 10.76
N GLN A 252 22.32 14.06 11.97
CA GLN A 252 23.09 14.25 13.21
C GLN A 252 24.41 13.48 13.18
N ILE A 253 24.43 12.22 12.73
CA ILE A 253 25.65 11.42 12.64
C ILE A 253 26.68 12.04 11.68
N PHE A 254 26.23 12.61 10.56
CA PHE A 254 27.10 13.17 9.53
C PHE A 254 27.53 14.62 9.81
N GLU A 255 26.81 15.33 10.66
CA GLU A 255 27.17 16.67 11.15
C GLU A 255 28.18 16.60 12.30
N GLN A 256 28.01 15.66 13.24
CA GLN A 256 28.96 15.43 14.33
C GLN A 256 30.36 14.98 13.86
N ARG A 257 30.47 14.54 12.60
CA ARG A 257 31.73 14.11 11.95
C ARG A 257 32.45 15.23 11.19
N LYS A 258 31.92 16.45 11.17
CA LYS A 258 32.62 17.64 10.66
C LYS A 258 33.46 18.28 11.76
#